data_AF-A0A6S7BJI7-F1
#
_entry.id   AF-A0A6S7BJI7-F1
#
_cell.length_a   1.000
_cell.length_b   1.000
_cell.length_c   1.000
_cell.angle_alpha   90.00
_cell.angle_beta   90.00
_cell.angle_gamma   90.00
#
_symmetry.space_group_name_H-M   'P 1'
#
loop_
_entity.id
_entity.type
_entity.pdbx_description
1 polymer ?
#
loop_
_entity_poly.entity_id
_entity_poly.type
_entity_poly.pdbx_seq_one_letter_code
_entity_poly.pdbx_strand_id
1 'polypeptide(L)'
;MSNRANPLASLDDDPLANLTSFQPKAAAEPRSAEEKRAIEQTAKERGFVSRKAEPIEPVPDPEIHRPRYFRNGRNEPLNFKVTKECKEHLHRLRDDLDQPLGVILEEALNALEAIKPEVIARLRQGSR
;
A
#
# COMPACT_ATOMS: atom_id res chain seq x y z
N MET A 1 -22.32 -29.10 -28.21
CA MET A 1 -20.90 -29.51 -28.13
C MET A 1 -20.07 -28.34 -28.64
N SER A 2 -19.32 -27.67 -27.76
CA SER A 2 -18.62 -26.42 -28.09
C SER A 2 -17.24 -26.72 -28.67
N ASN A 3 -17.09 -26.64 -30.00
CA ASN A 3 -15.80 -26.65 -30.68
C ASN A 3 -15.14 -25.28 -30.52
N ARG A 4 -14.48 -25.05 -29.38
CA ARG A 4 -13.49 -23.96 -29.28
C ARG A 4 -12.13 -24.53 -29.67
N ALA A 5 -11.63 -24.10 -30.83
CA ALA A 5 -10.25 -24.38 -31.22
C ALA A 5 -9.32 -23.82 -30.14
N ASN A 6 -8.48 -24.68 -29.55
CA ASN A 6 -7.44 -24.26 -28.63
C ASN A 6 -6.28 -23.68 -29.45
N PRO A 7 -6.01 -22.37 -29.41
CA PRO A 7 -4.93 -21.74 -30.19
C PRO A 7 -3.54 -22.15 -29.70
N LEU A 8 -3.44 -22.84 -28.56
CA LEU A 8 -2.19 -23.35 -28.00
C LEU A 8 -1.94 -24.83 -28.32
N ALA A 9 -2.83 -25.48 -29.09
CA ALA A 9 -2.68 -26.89 -29.43
C ALA A 9 -1.52 -27.17 -30.41
N SER A 10 -0.96 -26.15 -31.06
CA SER A 10 0.19 -26.29 -31.96
C SER A 10 1.55 -26.06 -31.25
N LEU A 11 1.55 -25.86 -29.93
CA LEU A 11 2.75 -25.78 -29.11
C LEU A 11 3.05 -27.18 -28.52
N ASP A 12 3.34 -28.15 -29.40
CA ASP A 12 3.73 -29.51 -29.00
C ASP A 12 5.21 -29.60 -28.56
N ASP A 13 5.94 -28.50 -28.60
CA ASP A 13 7.24 -28.36 -27.96
C ASP A 13 7.05 -27.56 -26.68
N ASP A 14 7.31 -28.18 -25.53
CA ASP A 14 7.27 -27.56 -24.22
C ASP A 14 7.97 -26.17 -24.29
N PRO A 15 7.22 -25.05 -24.19
CA PRO A 15 7.77 -23.71 -24.44
C PRO A 15 8.82 -23.31 -23.41
N LEU A 16 9.02 -24.14 -22.38
CA LEU A 16 10.00 -24.01 -21.32
C LEU A 16 11.21 -24.95 -21.49
N ALA A 17 11.21 -25.85 -22.49
CA ALA A 17 12.30 -26.81 -22.70
C ALA A 17 13.62 -26.15 -23.13
N ASN A 18 13.58 -24.94 -23.71
CA ASN A 18 14.77 -24.16 -24.07
C ASN A 18 14.70 -22.71 -23.54
N LEU A 19 14.80 -22.57 -22.21
CA LEU A 19 14.96 -21.27 -21.52
C LEU A 19 16.41 -20.78 -21.45
N THR A 20 17.35 -21.49 -22.08
CA THR A 20 18.79 -21.14 -22.09
C THR A 20 19.07 -19.78 -22.72
N SER A 21 18.19 -19.29 -23.60
CA SER A 21 18.25 -17.96 -24.20
C SER A 21 17.72 -16.84 -23.29
N PHE A 22 17.04 -17.17 -22.19
CA PHE A 22 16.46 -16.22 -21.24
C PHE A 22 17.48 -15.78 -20.19
N GLN A 23 18.66 -15.35 -20.63
CA GLN A 23 19.70 -14.83 -19.75
C GLN A 23 19.49 -13.34 -19.49
N PRO A 24 19.75 -12.86 -18.26
CA PRO A 24 19.74 -11.43 -17.97
C PRO A 24 20.75 -10.73 -18.88
N LYS A 25 20.31 -9.69 -19.57
CA LYS A 25 21.19 -8.85 -20.39
C LYS A 25 22.29 -8.28 -19.50
N ALA A 26 23.53 -8.39 -19.94
CA ALA A 26 24.67 -7.80 -19.23
C ALA A 26 24.40 -6.31 -18.94
N ALA A 27 24.75 -5.86 -17.74
CA ALA A 27 24.57 -4.48 -17.35
C ALA A 27 25.31 -3.56 -18.35
N ALA A 28 24.57 -2.67 -18.99
CA ALA A 28 25.16 -1.69 -19.87
C ALA A 28 26.08 -0.75 -19.08
N GLU A 29 27.19 -0.35 -19.67
CA GLU A 29 28.08 0.64 -19.07
C GLU A 29 27.31 1.94 -18.80
N PRO A 30 27.60 2.62 -17.67
CA PRO A 30 26.95 3.88 -17.37
C PRO A 30 27.34 4.91 -18.44
N ARG A 31 26.34 5.55 -19.05
CA ARG A 31 26.54 6.65 -20.01
C ARG A 31 27.47 7.71 -19.43
N SER A 32 28.33 8.25 -20.29
CA SER A 32 29.25 9.32 -19.91
C SER A 32 28.48 10.58 -19.48
N ALA A 33 29.15 11.46 -18.74
CA ALA A 33 28.53 12.72 -18.31
C ALA A 33 28.16 13.61 -19.50
N GLU A 34 28.95 13.55 -20.58
CA GLU A 34 28.74 14.30 -21.82
C GLU A 34 27.51 13.82 -22.57
N GLU A 35 27.34 12.50 -22.71
CA GLU A 35 26.15 11.89 -23.33
C GLU A 35 24.87 12.26 -22.57
N LYS A 36 24.93 12.25 -21.24
CA LYS A 36 23.78 12.64 -20.39
C LYS A 36 23.38 14.10 -20.64
N ARG A 37 24.35 15.01 -20.74
CA ARG A 37 24.11 16.43 -21.05
C ARG A 37 23.52 16.61 -22.45
N ALA A 38 24.05 15.89 -23.45
CA ALA A 38 23.54 15.94 -24.82
C ALA A 38 22.07 15.48 -24.89
N ILE A 39 21.72 14.39 -24.20
CA ILE A 39 20.35 13.88 -24.12
C ILE A 39 19.42 14.89 -23.45
N GLU A 40 19.86 15.53 -22.36
CA GLU A 40 19.07 16.56 -21.67
C GLU A 40 18.83 17.78 -22.55
N GLN A 41 19.83 18.19 -23.33
CA GLN A 41 19.71 19.29 -24.27
C GLN A 41 18.72 18.97 -25.40
N THR A 42 18.84 17.80 -26.03
CA THR A 42 17.88 17.35 -27.05
C THR A 42 16.46 17.23 -26.50
N ALA A 43 16.30 16.75 -25.26
CA ALA A 43 14.98 16.66 -24.62
C ALA A 43 14.34 18.05 -24.44
N LYS A 44 15.11 19.05 -24.02
CA LYS A 44 14.65 20.45 -23.89
C LYS A 44 14.26 21.04 -25.25
N GLU A 45 15.09 20.86 -26.27
CA GLU A 45 14.83 21.37 -27.64
C GLU A 45 13.54 20.78 -28.23
N ARG A 46 13.22 19.54 -27.89
CA ARG A 46 12.01 18.83 -28.34
C ARG A 46 10.79 19.08 -27.44
N GLY A 47 10.91 19.93 -26.42
CA GLY A 47 9.79 20.27 -25.53
C GLY A 47 9.40 19.16 -24.55
N PHE A 48 10.26 18.18 -24.30
CA PHE A 48 10.00 17.18 -23.26
C PHE A 48 10.16 17.83 -21.87
N VAL A 49 9.06 17.87 -21.12
CA VAL A 49 9.07 18.32 -19.72
C VAL A 49 9.70 17.23 -18.86
N SER A 50 10.87 17.54 -18.28
CA SER A 50 11.51 16.66 -17.30
C SER A 50 10.66 16.61 -16.02
N ARG A 51 10.32 15.39 -15.58
CA ARG A 51 9.76 15.16 -14.23
C ARG A 51 10.83 14.86 -13.19
N LYS A 52 12.11 15.17 -13.47
CA LYS A 52 13.14 15.03 -12.46
C LYS A 52 12.73 15.90 -11.26
N ALA A 53 12.50 15.24 -10.13
CA ALA A 53 12.34 15.94 -8.88
C ALA A 53 13.58 16.82 -8.68
N GLU A 54 13.37 18.08 -8.30
CA GLU A 54 14.48 18.91 -7.85
C GLU A 54 15.17 18.20 -6.68
N PRO A 55 16.50 18.25 -6.55
CA PRO A 55 17.18 17.75 -5.37
C PRO A 55 16.59 18.44 -4.15
N ILE A 56 15.76 17.72 -3.40
CA ILE A 56 15.22 18.19 -2.14
C ILE A 56 16.43 18.30 -1.21
N GLU A 57 16.78 19.54 -0.82
CA GLU A 57 17.72 19.73 0.27
C GLU A 57 17.21 18.91 1.46
N PRO A 58 18.08 18.13 2.15
CA PRO A 58 17.63 17.30 3.26
C PRO A 58 17.02 18.21 4.32
N VAL A 59 15.68 18.25 4.34
CA VAL A 59 14.92 18.89 5.41
C VAL A 59 15.36 18.18 6.69
N PRO A 60 15.80 18.91 7.73
CA PRO A 60 16.16 18.29 9.00
C PRO A 60 14.94 17.53 9.52
N ASP A 61 15.12 16.21 9.60
CA ASP A 61 14.21 15.17 10.07
C ASP A 61 12.70 15.43 9.84
N PRO A 62 12.05 14.81 8.84
CA PRO A 62 10.62 14.59 8.99
C PRO A 62 10.47 13.75 10.27
N GLU A 63 9.84 14.31 11.31
CA GLU A 63 9.51 13.63 12.58
C GLU A 63 9.45 12.14 12.35
N ILE A 64 10.45 11.39 12.84
CA ILE A 64 10.63 9.98 12.56
C ILE A 64 9.29 9.30 12.81
N HIS A 65 8.54 9.05 11.74
CA HIS A 65 7.25 8.41 11.85
C HIS A 65 7.56 7.00 12.30
N ARG A 66 7.42 6.76 13.61
CA ARG A 66 7.64 5.44 14.22
C ARG A 66 6.95 4.41 13.33
N PRO A 67 7.65 3.33 12.97
CA PRO A 67 7.12 2.35 12.03
C PRO A 67 5.76 1.87 12.52
N ARG A 68 4.69 2.16 11.75
CA ARG A 68 3.29 1.83 12.07
C ARG A 68 2.98 0.33 11.91
N TYR A 69 4.00 -0.50 11.86
CA TYR A 69 3.90 -1.92 11.57
C TYR A 69 4.04 -2.69 12.87
N PHE A 70 2.92 -2.84 13.56
CA PHE A 70 2.81 -3.80 14.65
C PHE A 70 2.68 -5.20 14.03
N ARG A 71 3.67 -6.09 14.26
CA ARG A 71 3.68 -7.47 13.76
C ARG A 71 2.97 -8.39 14.75
N ASN A 72 1.64 -8.37 14.75
CA ASN A 72 0.82 -9.15 15.69
C ASN A 72 0.49 -10.57 15.17
N GLY A 73 1.11 -11.00 14.06
CA GLY A 73 1.12 -12.39 13.62
C GLY A 73 -0.14 -12.91 12.93
N ARG A 74 -1.33 -12.31 13.09
CA ARG A 74 -2.57 -12.56 12.31
C ARG A 74 -3.62 -11.46 12.59
N ASN A 75 -3.65 -10.41 11.77
CA ASN A 75 -4.74 -9.43 11.80
C ASN A 75 -5.68 -9.73 10.63
N GLU A 76 -6.90 -10.20 10.90
CA GLU A 76 -7.93 -10.28 9.86
C GLU A 76 -8.43 -8.87 9.51
N PRO A 77 -8.61 -8.54 8.21
CA PRO A 77 -9.07 -7.22 7.82
C PRO A 77 -10.55 -7.05 8.16
N LEU A 78 -10.88 -6.03 8.96
CA LEU A 78 -12.25 -5.66 9.31
C LEU A 78 -12.64 -4.35 8.60
N ASN A 79 -13.63 -4.41 7.71
CA ASN A 79 -14.09 -3.27 6.93
C ASN A 79 -15.47 -2.80 7.40
N PHE A 80 -15.56 -1.60 7.97
CA PHE A 80 -16.83 -0.93 8.27
C PHE A 80 -16.73 0.56 7.97
N LYS A 81 -17.88 1.17 7.70
CA LYS A 81 -17.97 2.62 7.49
C LYS A 81 -18.22 3.31 8.83
N VAL A 82 -17.55 4.43 9.04
CA VAL A 82 -17.68 5.27 10.24
C VAL A 82 -17.89 6.72 9.84
N THR A 83 -18.39 7.53 10.78
CA THR A 83 -18.41 8.98 10.63
C THR A 83 -16.99 9.54 10.65
N LYS A 84 -16.79 10.75 10.11
CA LYS A 84 -15.50 11.44 10.12
C LYS A 84 -15.00 11.65 11.56
N GLU A 85 -15.89 12.07 12.45
CA GLU A 85 -15.60 12.31 13.87
C GLU A 85 -15.09 11.06 14.58
N CYS A 86 -15.75 9.91 14.35
CA CYS A 86 -15.32 8.62 14.90
C CYS A 86 -13.93 8.23 14.39
N LYS A 87 -13.65 8.43 13.09
CA LYS A 87 -12.35 8.16 12.49
C LYS A 87 -11.24 9.02 13.13
N GLU A 88 -11.48 10.33 13.27
CA GLU A 88 -10.53 11.24 13.90
C GLU A 88 -10.26 10.86 15.36
N HIS A 89 -11.31 10.51 16.10
CA HIS A 89 -11.19 10.09 17.49
C HIS A 89 -10.34 8.82 17.65
N LEU A 90 -10.58 7.80 16.81
CA LEU A 90 -9.78 6.57 16.79
C LEU A 90 -8.30 6.84 16.49
N HIS A 91 -8.00 7.79 15.59
CA HIS A 91 -6.62 8.16 15.31
C HIS A 91 -5.95 8.89 16.48
N ARG A 92 -6.66 9.78 17.19
CA ARG A 92 -6.13 10.41 18.41
C ARG A 92 -5.80 9.38 19.48
N LEU A 93 -6.72 8.45 19.75
CA LEU A 93 -6.48 7.35 20.69
C LEU A 93 -5.26 6.50 20.31
N ARG A 94 -5.06 6.30 19.00
CA ARG A 94 -3.87 5.62 18.48
C ARG A 94 -2.58 6.31 18.87
N ASP A 95 -2.57 7.63 18.72
CA ASP A 95 -1.38 8.44 18.95
C ASP A 95 -1.14 8.61 20.47
N ASP A 96 -2.20 8.72 21.27
CA ASP A 96 -2.13 8.82 22.73
C ASP A 96 -1.66 7.51 23.39
N LEU A 97 -2.12 6.36 22.91
CA LEU A 97 -1.84 5.04 23.50
C LEU A 97 -0.60 4.36 22.89
N ASP A 98 -0.09 4.86 21.76
CA ASP A 98 0.97 4.23 20.94
C ASP A 98 0.66 2.74 20.61
N GLN A 99 -0.61 2.44 20.36
CA GLN A 99 -1.11 1.09 20.03
C GLN A 99 -1.74 1.04 18.63
N PRO A 100 -1.71 -0.11 17.93
CA PRO A 100 -2.45 -0.25 16.67
C PRO A 100 -3.96 -0.17 16.87
N LEU A 101 -4.67 0.34 15.85
CA LEU A 101 -6.13 0.51 15.88
C LEU A 101 -6.89 -0.79 16.19
N GLY A 102 -6.36 -1.95 15.80
CA GLY A 102 -6.96 -3.25 16.11
C GLY A 102 -6.99 -3.53 17.61
N VAL A 103 -5.89 -3.24 18.33
CA VAL A 103 -5.80 -3.43 19.80
C VAL A 103 -6.74 -2.48 20.52
N ILE A 104 -6.79 -1.22 20.08
CA ILE A 104 -7.73 -0.22 20.63
C ILE A 104 -9.18 -0.67 20.44
N LEU A 105 -9.49 -1.24 19.28
CA LEU A 105 -10.83 -1.76 19.01
C LEU A 105 -11.16 -2.97 19.90
N GLU A 106 -10.22 -3.90 20.09
CA GLU A 106 -10.39 -5.04 21.00
C GLU A 106 -10.66 -4.59 22.45
N GLU A 107 -9.88 -3.63 22.96
CA GLU A 107 -10.10 -3.05 24.29
C GLU A 107 -11.45 -2.35 24.41
N ALA A 108 -11.83 -1.57 23.39
CA ALA A 108 -13.14 -0.91 23.34
C ALA A 108 -14.30 -1.92 23.32
N LEU A 109 -14.15 -3.05 22.62
CA LEU A 109 -15.14 -4.12 22.60
C LEU A 109 -15.23 -4.82 23.96
N ASN A 110 -14.12 -5.11 24.61
CA ASN A 110 -14.10 -5.68 25.97
C ASN A 110 -14.79 -4.76 26.98
N ALA A 111 -14.51 -3.45 26.92
CA ALA A 111 -15.18 -2.46 27.75
C ALA A 111 -16.69 -2.39 27.45
N LEU A 112 -17.07 -2.47 26.16
CA LEU A 112 -18.47 -2.49 25.74
C LEU A 112 -19.21 -3.74 26.24
N GLU A 113 -18.56 -4.91 26.28
CA GLU A 113 -19.15 -6.14 26.82
C GLU A 113 -19.49 -6.02 28.30
N ALA A 114 -18.64 -5.35 29.09
CA ALA A 114 -18.90 -5.12 30.50
C ALA A 114 -20.17 -4.27 30.75
N ILE A 115 -20.45 -3.30 29.88
CA ILE A 115 -21.61 -2.40 30.00
C ILE A 115 -22.78 -2.76 29.07
N LYS A 116 -22.64 -3.85 28.31
CA LYS A 116 -23.59 -4.31 27.29
C LYS A 116 -25.06 -4.35 27.74
N PRO A 117 -25.42 -4.87 28.94
CA PRO A 117 -26.83 -4.91 29.34
C PRO A 117 -27.46 -3.51 29.44
N GLU A 118 -26.73 -2.53 29.95
CA GLU A 118 -27.20 -1.15 30.09
C GLU A 118 -27.35 -0.46 28.74
N VAL A 119 -26.38 -0.67 27.84
CA VAL A 119 -26.41 -0.12 26.49
C VAL A 119 -27.61 -0.68 25.72
N ILE A 120 -27.88 -1.98 25.81
CA ILE A 120 -29.06 -2.60 25.18
C ILE A 120 -30.36 -1.98 25.72
N ALA A 121 -30.45 -1.76 27.04
CA ALA A 121 -31.62 -1.12 27.63
C ALA A 121 -31.83 0.30 27.10
N ARG A 122 -30.77 1.10 27.00
CA ARG A 122 -30.82 2.47 26.45
C ARG A 122 -31.23 2.49 24.98
N LEU A 123 -30.64 1.63 24.15
CA LEU A 123 -30.96 1.55 22.72
C LEU A 123 -32.41 1.12 22.47
N ARG A 124 -32.95 0.23 23.30
CA ARG A 124 -34.36 -0.17 23.23
C ARG A 124 -35.32 0.94 23.66
N GLN A 125 -34.91 1.81 24.60
CA GLN A 125 -35.74 2.93 25.08
C GLN A 125 -35.76 4.11 24.11
N GLY A 126 -34.67 4.35 23.36
CA GLY A 126 -34.56 5.45 22.38
C GLY A 126 -35.16 5.15 21.00
N SER A 127 -35.82 4.00 20.81
CA SER A 127 -36.39 3.54 19.53
C SER A 127 -37.91 3.79 19.40
N ARG A 128 -38.48 4.71 20.19
CA ARG A 128 -39.90 5.09 20.09
C ARG A 128 -40.07 6.49 19.52
#